data_AF-A0A0F9GV56-F1
#
_entry.id   AF-A0A0F9GV56-F1
#
_cell.length_a   1.000
_cell.length_b   1.000
_cell.length_c   1.000
_cell.angle_alpha   90.00
_cell.angle_beta   90.00
_cell.angle_gamma   90.00
#
_symmetry.space_group_name_H-M   'P 1'
#
loop_
_entity.id
_entity.type
_entity.pdbx_description
1 polymer ?
#
loop_
_entity_poly.entity_id
_entity_poly.type
_entity_poly.pdbx_seq_one_letter_code
_entity_poly.pdbx_strand_id
1 'polypeptide(L)'
;MATKDVVKEVKCVALGDDTDIEEVQVEERQPQTAGEKIASLEQRVSFLTSSMDSMFTMVKNLGDKIDTNRNRDIEALIEKKKRENKVEIPEGTILTGTTKGLNYFMHIKEGGFYVGITRYESLSAAAEGVSGVRRSGWTFWKLPDGKNVKEVFKG
;
A
#
# COMPACT_ATOMS: atom_id res chain seq x y z
N MET A 1 -33.22 43.21 50.20
CA MET A 1 -31.95 43.81 50.66
C MET A 1 -31.28 42.83 51.58
N ALA A 2 -30.20 42.19 51.13
CA ALA A 2 -29.34 41.36 51.97
C ALA A 2 -27.89 41.69 51.58
N THR A 3 -27.12 42.07 52.58
CA THR A 3 -25.77 42.62 52.54
C THR A 3 -24.75 41.58 52.08
N LYS A 4 -23.84 41.96 51.19
CA LYS A 4 -22.69 41.14 50.78
C LYS A 4 -21.56 41.32 51.79
N ASP A 5 -21.19 40.26 52.47
CA ASP A 5 -19.97 40.20 53.26
C ASP A 5 -18.74 40.24 52.35
N VAL A 6 -17.92 41.28 52.52
CA VAL A 6 -16.61 41.42 51.89
C VAL A 6 -15.59 40.84 52.85
N VAL A 7 -15.15 39.61 52.60
CA VAL A 7 -14.00 39.04 53.32
C VAL A 7 -12.73 39.59 52.66
N LYS A 8 -12.14 40.62 53.26
CA LYS A 8 -10.77 41.06 52.96
C LYS A 8 -9.82 40.08 53.65
N GLU A 9 -9.14 39.24 52.88
CA GLU A 9 -8.06 38.40 53.40
C GLU A 9 -6.80 39.27 53.59
N VAL A 10 -6.62 39.81 54.80
CA VAL A 10 -5.42 40.56 55.18
C VAL A 10 -4.35 39.55 55.54
N LYS A 11 -3.39 39.34 54.64
CA LYS A 11 -2.22 38.50 54.90
C LYS A 11 -1.19 39.33 55.66
N CYS A 12 -1.18 39.21 56.99
CA CYS A 12 -0.15 39.83 57.82
C CYS A 12 1.20 39.16 57.54
N VAL A 13 2.14 39.92 56.98
CA VAL A 13 3.55 39.53 56.90
C VAL A 13 4.26 40.27 58.04
N ALA A 14 4.93 39.54 58.92
CA ALA A 14 5.76 40.13 59.95
C ALA A 14 6.94 40.87 59.30
N LEU A 15 7.03 42.18 59.53
CA LEU A 15 8.14 43.01 59.11
C LEU A 15 9.20 43.01 60.20
N GLY A 16 10.33 42.35 59.91
CA GLY A 16 11.62 42.78 60.41
C GLY A 16 12.12 43.93 59.53
N ASP A 17 12.88 44.83 60.18
CA ASP A 17 13.29 46.17 59.76
C ASP A 17 13.65 46.42 58.28
N ASP A 18 13.24 47.63 57.86
CA ASP A 18 13.83 48.49 56.83
C ASP A 18 14.29 47.84 55.54
N THR A 19 13.44 47.86 54.51
CA THR A 19 13.86 48.13 53.12
C THR A 19 12.65 48.39 52.23
N ASP A 20 12.85 49.30 51.26
CA ASP A 20 11.86 49.91 50.39
C ASP A 20 10.89 48.90 49.75
N ILE A 21 9.59 49.10 49.99
CA ILE A 21 8.54 48.34 49.31
C ILE A 21 8.34 48.99 47.93
N GLU A 22 8.97 48.42 46.90
CA GLU A 22 8.51 48.64 45.53
C GLU A 22 7.09 48.09 45.40
N GLU A 23 6.15 48.98 45.09
CA GLU A 23 4.76 48.66 44.86
C GLU A 23 4.64 47.83 43.57
N VAL A 24 4.73 46.50 43.69
CA VAL A 24 4.46 45.59 42.59
C VAL A 24 2.97 45.71 42.26
N GLN A 25 2.64 46.41 41.17
CA GLN A 25 1.31 46.38 40.58
C GLN A 25 1.04 44.95 40.08
N VAL A 26 0.42 44.14 40.94
CA VAL A 26 -0.14 42.85 40.52
C VAL A 26 -1.36 43.18 39.66
N GLU A 27 -1.22 43.05 38.35
CA GLU A 27 -2.33 43.17 37.41
C GLU A 27 -3.37 42.12 37.76
N GLU A 28 -4.46 42.56 38.40
CA GLU A 28 -5.54 41.72 38.90
C GLU A 28 -6.25 41.08 37.70
N ARG A 29 -5.92 39.81 37.41
CA ARG A 29 -6.69 39.03 36.43
C ARG A 29 -8.12 38.93 36.94
N GLN A 30 -9.03 39.67 36.29
CA GLN A 30 -10.45 39.59 36.60
C GLN A 30 -10.91 38.13 36.63
N PRO A 31 -11.71 37.72 37.63
CA PRO A 31 -12.23 36.36 37.69
C PRO A 31 -13.20 36.16 36.53
N GLN A 32 -12.74 35.42 35.50
CA GLN A 32 -13.62 35.00 34.41
C GLN A 32 -14.84 34.29 34.99
N THR A 33 -16.02 34.81 34.63
CA THR A 33 -17.30 34.23 35.03
C THR A 33 -17.45 32.83 34.44
N ALA A 34 -18.30 32.00 35.05
CA ALA A 34 -18.55 30.65 34.54
C ALA A 34 -19.00 30.65 33.07
N GLY A 35 -19.76 31.66 32.64
CA GLY A 35 -20.23 31.81 31.25
C GLY A 35 -19.11 32.10 30.25
N GLU A 36 -18.14 32.94 30.60
CA GLU A 36 -16.98 33.24 29.73
C GLU A 36 -16.08 32.02 29.54
N LYS A 37 -15.92 31.21 30.59
CA LYS A 37 -15.17 29.95 30.51
C LYS A 37 -15.88 28.93 29.62
N ILE A 38 -17.22 28.85 29.69
CA ILE A 38 -18.03 27.99 28.82
C ILE A 38 -17.89 28.42 27.36
N ALA A 39 -18.04 29.71 27.06
CA ALA A 39 -17.88 30.22 25.68
C ALA A 39 -16.47 29.96 25.11
N SER A 40 -15.43 30.12 25.94
CA SER A 40 -14.05 29.79 25.56
C SER A 40 -13.87 28.29 25.29
N LEU A 41 -14.49 27.43 26.11
CA LEU A 41 -14.49 25.97 25.91
C LEU A 41 -15.20 25.59 24.61
N GLU A 42 -16.35 26.18 24.31
CA GLU A 42 -17.10 25.93 23.06
C GLU A 42 -16.28 26.30 21.82
N GLN A 43 -15.60 27.45 21.84
CA GLN A 43 -14.70 27.85 20.75
C GLN A 43 -13.54 26.85 20.57
N ARG A 44 -12.94 26.39 21.68
CA ARG A 44 -11.86 25.39 21.63
C ARG A 44 -12.35 24.05 21.10
N VAL A 45 -13.55 23.60 21.49
CA VAL A 45 -14.17 22.38 20.98
C VAL A 45 -14.47 22.50 19.49
N SER A 46 -14.99 23.64 19.06
CA SER A 46 -15.23 23.91 17.63
C SER A 46 -13.94 23.85 16.82
N PHE A 47 -12.88 24.50 17.29
CA PHE A 47 -11.57 24.44 16.64
C PHE A 47 -11.03 23.01 16.56
N LEU A 48 -11.15 22.24 17.65
CA LEU A 48 -10.70 20.86 17.70
C LEU A 48 -11.48 19.98 16.72
N THR A 49 -12.79 20.18 16.63
CA THR A 49 -13.67 19.45 15.72
C THR A 49 -13.27 19.68 14.26
N SER A 50 -13.08 20.93 13.85
CA SER A 50 -12.64 21.28 12.50
C SER A 50 -11.25 20.71 12.19
N SER A 51 -10.34 20.71 13.18
CA SER A 51 -9.01 20.11 13.04
C SER A 51 -9.10 18.59 12.83
N MET A 52 -9.96 17.91 13.58
CA MET A 52 -10.23 16.47 13.42
C MET A 52 -10.78 16.14 12.04
N ASP A 53 -11.76 16.90 11.54
CA ASP A 53 -12.31 16.69 10.19
C ASP A 53 -11.26 16.88 9.09
N SER A 54 -10.38 17.88 9.25
CA SER A 54 -9.26 18.08 8.35
C SER A 54 -8.26 16.90 8.37
N MET A 55 -8.02 16.30 9.54
CA MET A 55 -7.16 15.12 9.65
C MET A 55 -7.83 13.89 9.03
N PHE A 56 -9.13 13.67 9.27
CA PHE A 56 -9.87 12.56 8.67
C PHE A 56 -9.87 12.62 7.14
N THR A 57 -10.07 13.81 6.57
CA THR A 57 -10.01 14.00 5.11
C THR A 57 -8.61 13.75 4.56
N MET A 58 -7.55 14.21 5.23
CA MET A 58 -6.17 13.94 4.82
C MET A 58 -5.82 12.44 4.89
N VAL A 59 -6.20 11.76 5.97
CA VAL A 59 -6.00 10.31 6.13
C VAL A 59 -6.72 9.53 5.04
N LYS A 60 -7.97 9.89 4.75
CA LYS A 60 -8.75 9.25 3.67
C LYS A 60 -8.07 9.41 2.31
N ASN A 61 -7.66 10.64 1.97
CA ASN A 61 -6.95 10.93 0.72
C ASN A 61 -5.60 10.19 0.61
N LEU A 62 -4.91 9.94 1.72
CA LEU A 62 -3.70 9.11 1.75
C LEU A 62 -4.03 7.63 1.49
N GLY A 63 -5.09 7.10 2.12
CA GLY A 63 -5.57 5.74 1.89
C GLY A 63 -5.89 5.49 0.41
N ASP A 64 -6.70 6.36 -0.19
CA ASP A 64 -7.11 6.25 -1.60
C ASP A 64 -5.91 6.31 -2.57
N LYS A 65 -4.88 7.11 -2.26
CA LYS A 65 -3.63 7.18 -3.03
C LYS A 65 -2.78 5.91 -2.94
N ILE A 66 -2.77 5.25 -1.79
CA ILE A 66 -1.97 4.04 -1.57
C ILE A 66 -2.58 2.86 -2.34
N ASP A 67 -3.91 2.73 -2.32
CA ASP A 67 -4.62 1.66 -3.02
C ASP A 67 -4.50 1.79 -4.55
N THR A 68 -4.57 3.01 -5.07
CA THR A 68 -4.42 3.27 -6.51
C THR A 68 -3.00 3.06 -7.02
N ASN A 69 -1.95 3.42 -6.25
CA ASN A 69 -0.56 3.19 -6.65
C ASN A 69 -0.19 1.71 -6.64
N ARG A 70 -0.57 0.94 -5.62
CA ARG A 70 -0.25 -0.50 -5.55
C ARG A 70 -0.86 -1.30 -6.70
N ASN A 71 -2.10 -0.96 -7.09
CA ASN A 71 -2.79 -1.69 -8.15
C ASN A 71 -2.17 -1.45 -9.53
N ARG A 72 -1.77 -0.21 -9.83
CA ARG A 72 -1.18 0.14 -11.13
C ARG A 72 0.20 -0.51 -11.33
N ASP A 73 1.02 -0.57 -10.28
CA ASP A 73 2.34 -1.19 -10.35
C ASP A 73 2.27 -2.70 -10.52
N ILE A 74 1.33 -3.37 -9.83
CA ILE A 74 1.12 -4.83 -9.97
C ILE A 74 0.61 -5.17 -11.37
N GLU A 75 -0.38 -4.43 -11.88
CA GLU A 75 -0.91 -4.65 -13.23
C GLU A 75 0.15 -4.43 -14.30
N ALA A 76 0.94 -3.35 -14.19
CA ALA A 76 2.04 -3.07 -15.10
C ALA A 76 3.13 -4.16 -15.05
N LEU A 77 3.44 -4.70 -13.87
CA LEU A 77 4.40 -5.79 -13.72
C LEU A 77 3.89 -7.11 -14.31
N ILE A 78 2.59 -7.40 -14.18
CA ILE A 78 1.94 -8.56 -14.81
C ILE A 78 1.95 -8.41 -16.33
N GLU A 79 1.57 -7.24 -16.85
CA GLU A 79 1.59 -6.93 -18.28
C GLU A 79 3.01 -6.99 -18.86
N LYS A 80 4.00 -6.44 -18.15
CA LYS A 80 5.41 -6.53 -18.52
C LYS A 80 5.89 -7.97 -18.51
N LYS A 81 5.59 -8.78 -17.49
CA LYS A 81 5.91 -10.21 -17.47
C LYS A 81 5.21 -11.00 -18.58
N LYS A 82 3.98 -10.65 -18.96
CA LYS A 82 3.28 -11.25 -20.10
C LYS A 82 4.00 -10.94 -21.42
N ARG A 83 4.45 -9.70 -21.61
CA ARG A 83 5.19 -9.26 -22.80
C ARG A 83 6.62 -9.82 -22.86
N GLU A 84 7.34 -9.84 -21.75
CA GLU A 84 8.72 -10.38 -21.68
C GLU A 84 8.78 -11.91 -21.81
N ASN A 85 7.70 -12.63 -21.47
CA ASN A 85 7.60 -14.07 -21.73
C ASN A 85 6.99 -14.42 -23.10
N LYS A 86 6.57 -13.43 -23.89
CA LYS A 86 6.17 -13.63 -25.29
C LYS A 86 7.42 -13.68 -26.17
N VAL A 87 8.21 -14.72 -25.99
CA VAL A 87 8.96 -15.26 -27.10
C VAL A 87 7.92 -15.98 -27.97
N GLU A 88 7.47 -15.31 -29.03
CA GLU A 88 6.42 -15.82 -29.94
C GLU A 88 7.03 -16.87 -30.86
N ILE A 89 6.85 -18.14 -30.48
CA ILE A 89 7.13 -19.25 -31.38
C ILE A 89 6.02 -19.23 -32.45
N PRO A 90 6.36 -19.22 -33.75
CA PRO A 90 5.36 -19.11 -34.81
C PRO A 90 4.28 -20.18 -34.71
N GLU A 91 3.03 -19.80 -34.98
CA GLU A 91 1.94 -20.74 -35.12
C GLU A 91 2.22 -21.76 -36.24
N GLY A 92 1.76 -22.99 -36.07
CA GLY A 92 2.10 -24.10 -36.95
C GLY A 92 3.44 -24.76 -36.65
N THR A 93 4.27 -24.19 -35.75
CA THR A 93 5.49 -24.86 -35.30
C THR A 93 5.14 -26.15 -34.58
N ILE A 94 5.83 -27.22 -34.97
CA ILE A 94 5.75 -28.54 -34.32
C ILE A 94 6.99 -28.71 -33.47
N LEU A 95 6.79 -29.00 -32.19
CA LEU A 95 7.85 -29.29 -31.25
C LEU A 95 7.75 -30.74 -30.79
N THR A 96 8.90 -31.32 -30.46
CA THR A 96 9.05 -32.70 -30.02
C THR A 96 9.62 -32.73 -28.62
N GLY A 97 9.09 -33.62 -27.79
CA GLY A 97 9.56 -33.83 -26.42
C GLY A 97 9.63 -35.31 -26.13
N THR A 98 10.77 -35.77 -25.60
CA THR A 98 10.98 -37.19 -25.27
C THR A 98 11.08 -37.36 -23.77
N THR A 99 10.30 -38.27 -23.20
CA THR A 99 10.36 -38.60 -21.78
C THR A 99 9.99 -40.06 -21.57
N LYS A 100 10.74 -40.76 -20.72
CA LYS A 100 10.55 -42.18 -20.41
C LYS A 100 10.45 -43.07 -21.67
N GLY A 101 11.21 -42.75 -22.72
CA GLY A 101 11.22 -43.48 -23.99
C GLY A 101 10.04 -43.19 -24.93
N LEU A 102 9.10 -42.33 -24.53
CA LEU A 102 7.96 -41.92 -25.35
C LEU A 102 8.21 -40.55 -26.00
N ASN A 103 7.79 -40.41 -27.25
CA ASN A 103 7.86 -39.16 -28.00
C ASN A 103 6.50 -38.47 -28.02
N TYR A 104 6.49 -37.20 -27.66
CA TYR A 104 5.32 -36.33 -27.64
C TYR A 104 5.51 -35.23 -28.66
N PHE A 105 4.42 -34.92 -29.36
CA PHE A 105 4.37 -33.83 -30.34
C PHE A 105 3.50 -32.71 -29.80
N MET A 106 4.02 -31.50 -29.85
CA MET A 106 3.32 -30.30 -29.45
C MET A 106 3.09 -29.41 -30.67
N HIS A 107 1.84 -29.03 -30.86
CA HIS A 107 1.42 -28.10 -31.91
C HIS A 107 1.14 -26.74 -31.29
N ILE A 108 1.72 -25.71 -31.88
CA ILE A 108 1.43 -24.32 -31.51
C ILE A 108 0.34 -23.82 -32.45
N LYS A 109 -0.80 -23.44 -31.86
CA LYS A 109 -1.96 -22.89 -32.57
C LYS A 109 -2.38 -21.59 -31.89
N GLU A 110 -3.22 -20.82 -32.58
CA GLU A 110 -3.82 -19.61 -32.03
C GLU A 110 -4.38 -19.87 -30.62
N GLY A 111 -3.81 -19.16 -29.65
CA GLY A 111 -4.24 -19.23 -28.25
C GLY A 111 -3.62 -20.34 -27.39
N GLY A 112 -2.61 -21.12 -27.82
CA GLY A 112 -1.84 -21.92 -26.85
C GLY A 112 -0.98 -23.07 -27.38
N PHE A 113 -0.48 -23.86 -26.42
CA PHE A 113 0.38 -25.01 -26.65
C PHE A 113 -0.42 -26.31 -26.52
N TYR A 114 -0.49 -27.11 -27.58
CA TYR A 114 -1.32 -28.32 -27.60
C TYR A 114 -0.47 -29.58 -27.68
N VAL A 115 -0.68 -30.53 -26.77
CA VAL A 115 -0.12 -31.88 -26.87
C VAL A 115 -1.28 -32.86 -27.00
N GLY A 116 -1.44 -33.47 -28.18
CA GLY A 116 -2.64 -34.23 -28.50
C GLY A 116 -3.89 -33.35 -28.43
N ILE A 117 -4.84 -33.71 -27.57
CA ILE A 117 -6.09 -32.95 -27.34
C ILE A 117 -5.99 -31.92 -26.21
N THR A 118 -4.91 -31.93 -25.44
CA THR A 118 -4.78 -31.13 -24.23
C THR A 118 -4.11 -29.79 -24.51
N ARG A 119 -4.75 -28.69 -24.10
CA ARG A 119 -4.21 -27.33 -24.16
C ARG A 119 -3.45 -26.98 -22.88
N TYR A 120 -2.29 -26.36 -23.02
CA TYR A 120 -1.46 -25.86 -21.93
C TYR A 120 -1.22 -24.35 -22.07
N GLU A 121 -1.11 -23.67 -20.93
CA GLU A 121 -0.88 -22.22 -20.85
C GLU A 121 0.59 -21.83 -21.12
N SER A 122 1.52 -22.78 -21.00
CA SER A 122 2.95 -22.54 -21.25
C SER A 122 3.69 -23.81 -21.69
N LEU A 123 4.85 -23.62 -22.32
CA LEU A 123 5.80 -24.70 -22.66
C LEU A 123 6.16 -25.57 -21.45
N SER A 124 6.38 -24.95 -20.28
CA SER A 124 6.77 -25.67 -19.06
C SER A 124 5.60 -26.47 -18.49
N ALA A 125 4.37 -25.94 -18.55
CA ALA A 125 3.18 -26.67 -18.15
C ALA A 125 2.95 -27.89 -19.05
N ALA A 126 3.17 -27.75 -20.36
CA ALA A 126 3.11 -28.87 -21.29
C ALA A 126 4.18 -29.92 -20.98
N ALA A 127 5.43 -29.50 -20.73
CA ALA A 127 6.53 -30.40 -20.40
C ALA A 127 6.28 -31.16 -19.09
N GLU A 128 5.75 -30.48 -18.07
CA GLU A 128 5.34 -31.08 -16.80
C GLU A 128 4.19 -32.07 -17.01
N GLY A 129 3.17 -31.69 -17.81
CA GLY A 129 2.03 -32.54 -18.12
C GLY A 129 2.41 -33.86 -18.81
N VAL A 130 3.37 -33.84 -19.74
CA VAL A 130 3.79 -35.07 -20.45
C VAL A 130 4.83 -35.89 -19.68
N SER A 131 5.71 -35.23 -18.91
CA SER A 131 6.79 -35.93 -18.21
C SER A 131 6.42 -36.38 -16.79
N GLY A 132 5.41 -35.76 -16.19
CA GLY A 132 5.02 -35.95 -14.80
C GLY A 132 6.00 -35.32 -13.80
N VAL A 133 6.97 -34.53 -14.27
CA VAL A 133 7.98 -33.88 -13.45
C VAL A 133 8.13 -32.43 -13.90
N ARG A 134 8.27 -31.51 -12.95
CA ARG A 134 8.49 -30.11 -13.26
C ARG A 134 9.81 -29.91 -14.01
N ARG A 135 9.72 -29.40 -15.24
CA ARG A 135 10.86 -29.19 -16.15
C ARG A 135 10.74 -27.86 -16.90
N SER A 136 11.88 -27.31 -17.30
CA SER A 136 11.92 -26.13 -18.17
C SER A 136 11.43 -26.51 -19.57
N GLY A 137 10.28 -25.97 -19.97
CA GLY A 137 9.72 -26.22 -21.30
C GLY A 137 10.65 -25.77 -22.42
N TRP A 138 11.38 -24.67 -22.21
CA TRP A 138 12.32 -24.10 -23.19
C TRP A 138 13.47 -25.05 -23.57
N THR A 139 13.87 -25.93 -22.66
CA THR A 139 14.95 -26.91 -22.91
C THR A 139 14.42 -28.30 -23.21
N PHE A 140 13.20 -28.61 -22.76
CA PHE A 140 12.58 -29.91 -22.96
C PHE A 140 12.08 -30.08 -24.40
N TRP A 141 11.41 -29.06 -24.92
CA TRP A 141 10.89 -29.08 -26.28
C TRP A 141 11.99 -28.79 -27.29
N LYS A 142 11.96 -29.54 -28.40
CA LYS A 142 12.91 -29.45 -29.50
C LYS A 142 12.21 -29.26 -30.82
N LEU A 143 12.81 -28.49 -31.71
CA LEU A 143 12.37 -28.39 -33.09
C LEU A 143 12.71 -29.70 -33.85
N PRO A 144 12.15 -29.91 -35.05
CA PRO A 144 12.45 -31.08 -35.87
C PRO A 144 13.94 -31.21 -36.24
N ASP A 145 14.70 -30.11 -36.20
CA ASP A 145 16.15 -30.07 -36.41
C ASP A 145 16.97 -30.54 -35.18
N GLY A 146 16.29 -30.87 -34.08
CA GLY A 146 16.90 -31.36 -32.84
C GLY A 146 17.38 -30.26 -31.89
N LYS A 147 17.33 -28.98 -32.30
CA LYS A 147 17.68 -27.85 -31.43
C LYS A 147 16.57 -27.61 -30.42
N ASN A 148 16.95 -27.18 -29.22
CA ASN A 148 15.96 -26.86 -28.21
C ASN A 148 15.36 -25.46 -28.45
N VAL A 149 14.13 -25.25 -27.99
CA VAL A 149 13.40 -23.99 -28.20
C VAL A 149 14.17 -22.79 -27.64
N LYS A 150 14.89 -22.98 -26.53
CA LYS A 150 15.73 -21.94 -25.91
C LYS A 150 16.80 -21.43 -26.87
N GLU A 151 17.51 -22.31 -27.57
CA GLU A 151 18.56 -21.95 -28.53
C GLU A 151 18.04 -21.17 -29.73
N VAL A 152 16.82 -21.48 -30.19
CA VAL A 152 16.27 -20.89 -31.42
C VAL A 152 15.56 -19.57 -31.16
N PHE A 153 14.82 -19.45 -30.05
CA PHE A 153 13.92 -18.33 -29.84
C PHE A 153 14.26 -17.45 -28.63
N LYS A 154 15.18 -17.88 -27.77
CA LYS A 154 15.61 -17.12 -26.58
C LYS A 154 17.11 -16.80 -26.58
N GLY A 155 17.74 -16.93 -27.76
CA GLY A 155 19.13 -16.57 -28.02
C GLY A 155 19.34 -15.07 -28.11
#